data_AF-A0A830HIF9-F1
#
_entry.id   AF-A0A830HIF9-F1
#
_cell.length_a   1.000
_cell.length_b   1.000
_cell.length_c   1.000
_cell.angle_alpha   90.00
_cell.angle_beta   90.00
_cell.angle_gamma   90.00
#
_symmetry.space_group_name_H-M   'P 1'
#
loop_
_entity.id
_entity.type
_entity.pdbx_description
1 polymer ?
#
loop_
_entity_poly.entity_id
_entity_poly.type
_entity_poly.pdbx_seq_one_letter_code
_entity_poly.pdbx_strand_id
1 'polypeptide(L)'
;MSALRVRVRAPLSRGAHRRAGIHRAGGAGAGGACGTSLSTPRFSRSRVSAASSSPSSSSQAQASTSATTSSSSSSSSRLLAPTLDDIKITRVDANEDVDASSVIPTSGRAIVVFLTQFGDFDSWELAQRLVDEIPALDQANIPVVAVGIGTQKAAADFARRTNFPADRLYADETGACYSKLGFRPGLARGPKSFVLGPISIDDMPNVSGMTKLLVMCAGIGSPYTLREVFRGYLGDKTAAQTFNDNSNVDLSWKALFNLVGKDYQRPFELATLRLNNMTEILQNWEALAPADDQLLVQRGGSLVIDDGEVIYRHDDPGILGYADASRLARIAKAPRASDGKFDPLPSAEDALKVVHDTAQSRAPPKLAFESLVALEKQRRLNAVPRPTKDDVKGLYRLTYTSGNGKLKDALSLSRTGGGGYFPIPAVQSFDPANERIRNGVYLGPLALFFDGPYVWREKKAMLEFTFDRVSIAFNGSTVYTKEIDGGDWDAVKSAEESVSSGEGAIAKRKKAKVGSQPFFTFFLADDKCVAARGRGGGLAVWRRISDEPVSASSGEYESVPLDK
;
A
#
# COMPACT_ATOMS: atom_id res chain seq x y z
N MET A 1 19.75 29.27 -47.10
CA MET A 1 20.18 28.59 -48.34
C MET A 1 20.91 27.30 -47.97
N SER A 2 21.23 26.46 -48.97
CA SER A 2 21.92 25.16 -48.84
C SER A 2 21.13 24.05 -48.14
N ALA A 3 20.84 22.99 -48.90
CA ALA A 3 20.27 21.73 -48.44
C ALA A 3 20.77 20.60 -49.36
N LEU A 4 20.96 19.39 -48.82
CA LEU A 4 20.95 18.10 -49.56
C LEU A 4 20.93 16.96 -48.51
N ARG A 5 19.80 16.31 -48.29
CA ARG A 5 19.33 15.05 -48.92
C ARG A 5 20.19 13.81 -48.60
N VAL A 6 19.65 13.00 -47.69
CA VAL A 6 20.01 11.57 -47.50
C VAL A 6 19.65 10.76 -48.76
N ARG A 7 20.42 9.70 -49.05
CA ARG A 7 20.07 8.63 -50.00
C ARG A 7 20.23 7.27 -49.34
N VAL A 8 19.13 6.52 -49.23
CA VAL A 8 19.14 5.08 -48.91
C VAL A 8 19.01 4.30 -50.22
N ARG A 9 19.70 3.15 -50.34
CA ARG A 9 19.60 2.22 -51.46
C ARG A 9 19.22 0.82 -50.95
N ALA A 10 18.12 0.28 -51.46
CA ALA A 10 17.94 -1.16 -51.66
C ALA A 10 18.22 -1.49 -53.14
N PRO A 11 18.42 -2.77 -53.52
CA PRO A 11 17.29 -3.47 -54.18
C PRO A 11 17.26 -5.02 -54.08
N LEU A 12 16.05 -5.60 -54.02
CA LEU A 12 15.63 -6.90 -54.62
C LEU A 12 16.33 -8.22 -54.10
N SER A 13 15.86 -9.46 -54.34
CA SER A 13 14.53 -10.13 -54.50
C SER A 13 14.78 -11.68 -54.50
N ARG A 14 13.86 -12.66 -54.65
CA ARG A 14 12.41 -12.75 -54.99
C ARG A 14 11.87 -14.16 -54.64
N GLY A 15 10.57 -14.30 -54.33
CA GLY A 15 9.82 -15.59 -54.39
C GLY A 15 9.64 -16.35 -53.05
N ALA A 16 8.68 -17.25 -52.91
CA ALA A 16 7.53 -17.59 -53.77
C ALA A 16 6.35 -18.19 -52.96
N HIS A 17 5.12 -18.09 -53.46
CA HIS A 17 3.91 -18.62 -52.77
C HIS A 17 3.69 -20.12 -53.00
N ARG A 18 3.11 -20.81 -52.00
CA ARG A 18 1.77 -21.43 -52.13
C ARG A 18 1.16 -21.81 -50.77
N ARG A 19 -0.16 -22.03 -50.78
CA ARG A 19 -1.03 -22.37 -49.63
C ARG A 19 -2.11 -23.36 -50.12
N ALA A 20 -2.91 -23.89 -49.18
CA ALA A 20 -3.93 -24.94 -49.37
C ALA A 20 -3.38 -26.38 -49.49
N GLY A 21 -4.13 -27.43 -49.14
CA GLY A 21 -5.57 -27.46 -48.81
C GLY A 21 -5.97 -28.35 -47.63
N ILE A 22 -7.28 -28.42 -47.38
CA ILE A 22 -7.94 -29.17 -46.29
C ILE A 22 -8.50 -30.48 -46.85
N HIS A 23 -8.46 -31.59 -46.12
CA HIS A 23 -9.39 -32.71 -46.29
C HIS A 23 -9.75 -33.37 -44.95
N ARG A 24 -10.90 -34.09 -44.92
CA ARG A 24 -11.50 -34.75 -43.75
C ARG A 24 -12.26 -36.01 -44.21
N ALA A 25 -12.53 -36.92 -43.25
CA ALA A 25 -13.21 -38.23 -43.37
C ALA A 25 -12.32 -39.39 -43.88
N GLY A 26 -12.53 -40.65 -43.45
CA GLY A 26 -13.39 -41.12 -42.35
C GLY A 26 -13.61 -42.66 -42.29
N GLY A 27 -14.04 -43.17 -41.12
CA GLY A 27 -14.44 -44.59 -40.89
C GLY A 27 -13.29 -45.58 -40.56
N ALA A 28 -13.53 -46.79 -40.03
CA ALA A 28 -14.70 -47.39 -39.35
C ALA A 28 -14.34 -48.74 -38.65
N GLY A 29 -15.20 -49.26 -37.76
CA GLY A 29 -15.11 -50.60 -37.09
C GLY A 29 -14.70 -50.52 -35.60
N ALA A 30 -15.39 -51.03 -34.55
CA ALA A 30 -16.23 -52.23 -34.27
C ALA A 30 -15.43 -53.41 -33.65
N GLY A 31 -15.88 -54.12 -32.59
CA GLY A 31 -17.09 -53.98 -31.73
C GLY A 31 -17.22 -55.10 -30.66
N GLY A 32 -18.33 -55.15 -29.89
CA GLY A 32 -18.70 -56.22 -28.91
C GLY A 32 -18.38 -55.87 -27.43
N ALA A 33 -19.23 -56.00 -26.38
CA ALA A 33 -20.37 -56.90 -26.00
C ALA A 33 -19.92 -58.27 -25.43
N CYS A 34 -20.53 -58.92 -24.39
CA CYS A 34 -21.74 -58.68 -23.58
C CYS A 34 -21.77 -59.51 -22.26
N GLY A 35 -22.52 -59.06 -21.21
CA GLY A 35 -23.18 -59.91 -20.18
C GLY A 35 -22.35 -60.64 -19.09
N THR A 36 -22.91 -61.24 -18.03
CA THR A 36 -24.29 -61.20 -17.42
C THR A 36 -24.33 -61.88 -16.02
N SER A 37 -25.37 -61.58 -15.21
CA SER A 37 -26.02 -62.44 -14.16
C SER A 37 -25.17 -63.09 -13.02
N LEU A 38 -25.33 -62.70 -11.75
CA LEU A 38 -26.32 -63.15 -10.73
C LEU A 38 -26.03 -64.47 -9.98
N SER A 39 -26.02 -64.43 -8.63
CA SER A 39 -26.61 -65.44 -7.72
C SER A 39 -26.54 -65.00 -6.24
N THR A 40 -27.35 -65.62 -5.37
CA THR A 40 -27.37 -65.43 -3.89
C THR A 40 -27.46 -66.78 -3.19
N PRO A 41 -27.19 -66.87 -1.87
CA PRO A 41 -28.17 -67.55 -1.01
C PRO A 41 -28.34 -66.97 0.42
N ARG A 42 -29.13 -67.66 1.25
CA ARG A 42 -29.52 -67.38 2.66
C ARG A 42 -29.22 -68.64 3.54
N PHE A 43 -29.46 -68.75 4.86
CA PHE A 43 -30.10 -67.89 5.89
C PHE A 43 -29.73 -68.41 7.30
N SER A 44 -29.49 -67.56 8.31
CA SER A 44 -29.66 -67.93 9.74
C SER A 44 -29.72 -66.69 10.67
N ARG A 45 -30.00 -66.88 11.98
CA ARG A 45 -30.43 -65.83 12.93
C ARG A 45 -29.82 -65.95 14.34
N SER A 46 -29.87 -64.82 15.06
CA SER A 46 -30.11 -64.66 16.52
C SER A 46 -28.88 -64.55 17.44
N ARG A 47 -28.91 -63.82 18.58
CA ARG A 47 -29.99 -63.02 19.23
C ARG A 47 -29.42 -62.03 20.27
N VAL A 48 -30.09 -60.87 20.50
CA VAL A 48 -29.97 -59.88 21.64
C VAL A 48 -28.56 -59.30 21.95
N SER A 49 -28.35 -58.07 22.46
CA SER A 49 -29.13 -56.84 22.78
C SER A 49 -28.25 -55.61 22.41
N ALA A 50 -28.63 -54.31 22.41
CA ALA A 50 -29.77 -53.56 22.96
C ALA A 50 -29.95 -52.20 22.20
N ALA A 51 -30.94 -51.39 22.63
CA ALA A 51 -30.97 -49.91 22.55
C ALA A 51 -30.74 -49.19 21.18
N SER A 52 -31.80 -49.16 20.37
CA SER A 52 -32.29 -47.99 19.60
C SER A 52 -31.38 -46.76 19.34
N SER A 53 -30.92 -46.61 18.10
CA SER A 53 -31.30 -45.47 17.22
C SER A 53 -30.81 -45.71 15.78
N SER A 54 -31.53 -45.19 14.77
CA SER A 54 -31.31 -45.54 13.36
C SER A 54 -30.21 -44.70 12.68
N PRO A 55 -29.23 -45.33 11.98
CA PRO A 55 -28.18 -44.64 11.21
C PRO A 55 -28.46 -44.62 9.69
N SER A 56 -27.48 -44.15 8.91
CA SER A 56 -27.39 -44.10 7.42
C SER A 56 -28.27 -43.05 6.72
N SER A 57 -27.90 -42.43 5.59
CA SER A 57 -26.64 -42.33 4.79
C SER A 57 -26.95 -41.45 3.54
N SER A 58 -26.04 -40.79 2.82
CA SER A 58 -24.64 -40.40 3.01
C SER A 58 -24.20 -39.58 1.77
N SER A 59 -23.47 -38.46 1.92
CA SER A 59 -22.71 -37.89 0.78
C SER A 59 -21.57 -36.94 1.19
N GLN A 60 -20.37 -37.28 0.71
CA GLN A 60 -19.24 -36.40 0.39
C GLN A 60 -18.75 -35.44 1.50
N ALA A 61 -17.63 -35.82 2.13
CA ALA A 61 -16.79 -34.88 2.87
C ALA A 61 -16.16 -33.86 1.91
N GLN A 62 -16.54 -32.59 2.03
CA GLN A 62 -15.69 -31.48 1.58
C GLN A 62 -14.78 -31.09 2.74
N ALA A 63 -13.49 -30.92 2.46
CA ALA A 63 -12.52 -30.50 3.47
C ALA A 63 -12.80 -29.07 3.89
N SER A 64 -13.46 -28.90 5.04
CA SER A 64 -13.59 -27.61 5.71
C SER A 64 -12.21 -27.16 6.18
N THR A 65 -11.61 -26.26 5.40
CA THR A 65 -10.46 -25.46 5.85
C THR A 65 -10.91 -24.58 7.00
N SER A 66 -10.82 -25.13 8.22
CA SER A 66 -10.95 -24.38 9.46
C SER A 66 -10.04 -23.16 9.37
N ALA A 67 -10.65 -21.99 9.23
CA ALA A 67 -9.94 -20.73 9.32
C ALA A 67 -9.52 -20.56 10.78
N THR A 68 -8.41 -21.19 11.16
CA THR A 68 -7.78 -21.04 12.46
C THR A 68 -7.46 -19.56 12.61
N THR A 69 -8.33 -18.86 13.35
CA THR A 69 -8.11 -17.47 13.73
C THR A 69 -6.81 -17.44 14.49
N SER A 70 -5.74 -16.96 13.86
CA SER A 70 -4.45 -16.76 14.49
C SER A 70 -4.59 -15.61 15.49
N SER A 71 -5.14 -15.93 16.65
CA SER A 71 -5.13 -15.09 17.84
C SER A 71 -3.70 -14.62 18.04
N SER A 72 -3.48 -13.30 17.88
CA SER A 72 -2.17 -12.69 17.93
C SER A 72 -1.53 -12.96 19.29
N SER A 73 -0.68 -13.99 19.34
CA SER A 73 0.02 -14.41 20.54
C SER A 73 0.94 -13.27 20.97
N SER A 74 0.64 -12.71 22.14
CA SER A 74 1.49 -11.88 22.99
C SER A 74 2.75 -11.31 22.32
N SER A 75 2.78 -9.98 22.18
CA SER A 75 4.03 -9.23 22.05
C SER A 75 4.89 -9.43 23.30
N SER A 76 5.61 -10.54 23.37
CA SER A 76 6.66 -10.76 24.34
C SER A 76 7.76 -9.76 24.02
N SER A 77 7.78 -8.65 24.76
CA SER A 77 8.80 -7.63 24.56
C SER A 77 10.16 -8.23 24.91
N ARG A 78 10.96 -8.44 23.87
CA ARG A 78 12.33 -8.91 23.98
C ARG A 78 13.22 -7.72 23.67
N LEU A 79 14.12 -7.43 24.60
CA LEU A 79 15.18 -6.44 24.41
C LEU A 79 15.96 -6.77 23.13
N LEU A 80 16.26 -5.77 22.31
CA LEU A 80 16.93 -5.97 21.03
C LEU A 80 18.38 -6.45 21.22
N ALA A 81 19.13 -5.80 22.12
CA ALA A 81 20.56 -6.10 22.32
C ALA A 81 20.81 -7.60 22.62
N PRO A 82 20.12 -8.26 23.59
CA PRO A 82 20.35 -9.69 23.87
C PRO A 82 19.80 -10.67 22.82
N THR A 83 19.36 -10.19 21.65
CA THR A 83 19.15 -11.05 20.48
C THR A 83 20.39 -11.10 19.57
N LEU A 84 21.34 -10.19 19.75
CA LEU A 84 22.52 -9.99 18.91
C LEU A 84 23.84 -10.36 19.60
N ASP A 85 23.81 -10.83 20.85
CA ASP A 85 24.99 -11.35 21.57
C ASP A 85 25.74 -12.41 20.76
N ASP A 86 27.07 -12.45 20.94
CA ASP A 86 28.04 -13.31 20.25
C ASP A 86 28.20 -13.01 18.74
N ILE A 87 27.59 -11.94 18.22
CA ILE A 87 27.74 -11.52 16.82
C ILE A 87 28.75 -10.38 16.73
N LYS A 88 29.85 -10.61 16.00
CA LYS A 88 30.83 -9.55 15.71
C LYS A 88 30.40 -8.68 14.53
N ILE A 89 30.58 -7.37 14.68
CA ILE A 89 30.46 -6.38 13.61
C ILE A 89 31.62 -5.38 13.72
N THR A 90 32.13 -4.89 12.59
CA THR A 90 33.26 -3.95 12.59
C THR A 90 32.75 -2.51 12.53
N ARG A 91 33.14 -1.68 13.50
CA ARG A 91 32.82 -0.26 13.60
C ARG A 91 33.62 0.56 12.55
N VAL A 92 32.95 1.46 11.82
CA VAL A 92 33.51 2.01 10.57
C VAL A 92 34.54 3.12 10.77
N ASP A 93 34.30 4.06 11.69
CA ASP A 93 35.27 5.14 12.01
C ASP A 93 36.53 4.64 12.73
N ALA A 94 36.41 3.63 13.59
CA ALA A 94 37.49 3.07 14.39
C ALA A 94 38.24 1.89 13.74
N ASN A 95 37.59 1.17 12.80
CA ASN A 95 38.03 -0.15 12.32
C ASN A 95 38.27 -1.14 13.48
N GLU A 96 37.28 -1.24 14.37
CA GLU A 96 37.31 -2.07 15.59
C GLU A 96 36.17 -3.09 15.56
N ASP A 97 36.48 -4.36 15.83
CA ASP A 97 35.46 -5.41 15.99
C ASP A 97 34.78 -5.30 17.36
N VAL A 98 33.47 -5.09 17.36
CA VAL A 98 32.63 -4.98 18.54
C VAL A 98 31.52 -6.03 18.52
N ASP A 99 30.97 -6.37 19.69
CA ASP A 99 29.75 -7.21 19.75
C ASP A 99 28.53 -6.39 19.34
N ALA A 100 27.68 -6.95 18.49
CA ALA A 100 26.51 -6.31 17.95
C ALA A 100 25.45 -5.96 19.01
N SER A 101 25.43 -6.62 20.18
CA SER A 101 24.57 -6.19 21.30
C SER A 101 25.08 -4.90 21.96
N SER A 102 26.40 -4.69 21.98
CA SER A 102 27.03 -3.55 22.65
C SER A 102 26.78 -2.20 21.98
N VAL A 103 26.45 -2.18 20.68
CA VAL A 103 26.18 -0.96 19.90
C VAL A 103 24.70 -0.55 19.89
N ILE A 104 23.81 -1.40 20.40
CA ILE A 104 22.37 -1.14 20.45
C ILE A 104 22.02 -0.35 21.70
N PRO A 105 21.43 0.86 21.61
CA PRO A 105 21.03 1.62 22.78
C PRO A 105 20.01 0.86 23.66
N THR A 106 20.38 0.64 24.92
CA THR A 106 19.58 -0.10 25.92
C THR A 106 18.71 0.80 26.79
N SER A 107 18.82 2.13 26.67
CA SER A 107 18.07 3.12 27.44
C SER A 107 17.66 4.30 26.56
N GLY A 108 16.52 4.92 26.86
CA GLY A 108 15.97 5.97 26.00
C GLY A 108 15.59 5.42 24.63
N ARG A 109 15.61 6.27 23.60
CA ARG A 109 15.04 5.95 22.29
C ARG A 109 16.04 6.03 21.17
N ALA A 110 16.03 5.04 20.27
CA ALA A 110 16.91 5.00 19.11
C ALA A 110 16.22 4.47 17.86
N ILE A 111 16.80 4.79 16.70
CA ILE A 111 16.49 4.15 15.42
C ILE A 111 17.63 3.20 15.08
N VAL A 112 17.32 1.93 14.79
CA VAL A 112 18.32 0.94 14.36
C VAL A 112 17.94 0.42 12.98
N VAL A 113 18.78 0.68 11.99
CA VAL A 113 18.56 0.23 10.60
C VAL A 113 19.53 -0.87 10.22
N PHE A 114 19.02 -1.86 9.50
CA PHE A 114 19.77 -3.00 8.99
C PHE A 114 19.77 -2.90 7.46
N LEU A 115 20.82 -2.29 6.92
CA LEU A 115 21.02 -1.94 5.51
C LEU A 115 21.40 -3.20 4.70
N THR A 116 20.61 -3.50 3.66
CA THR A 116 20.65 -4.78 2.94
C THR A 116 22.04 -5.23 2.51
N GLN A 117 22.77 -4.36 1.78
CA GLN A 117 24.22 -4.42 1.55
C GLN A 117 24.72 -3.07 0.98
N PHE A 118 26.01 -2.77 1.08
CA PHE A 118 26.55 -1.43 0.77
C PHE A 118 26.52 -1.04 -0.73
N GLY A 119 26.34 -2.00 -1.63
CA GLY A 119 26.06 -1.78 -3.06
C GLY A 119 24.58 -1.89 -3.45
N ASP A 120 23.63 -1.75 -2.52
CA ASP A 120 22.19 -1.82 -2.81
C ASP A 120 21.54 -0.43 -2.93
N PHE A 121 20.60 -0.29 -3.86
CA PHE A 121 19.76 0.90 -4.02
C PHE A 121 18.98 1.21 -2.74
N ASP A 122 18.48 0.18 -2.07
CA ASP A 122 17.70 0.30 -0.82
C ASP A 122 18.54 0.97 0.28
N SER A 123 19.77 0.48 0.49
CA SER A 123 20.73 1.04 1.46
C SER A 123 21.06 2.50 1.14
N TRP A 124 21.38 2.81 -0.12
CA TRP A 124 21.75 4.17 -0.53
C TRP A 124 20.58 5.15 -0.37
N GLU A 125 19.40 4.80 -0.88
CA GLU A 125 18.20 5.65 -0.81
C GLU A 125 17.68 5.86 0.62
N LEU A 126 17.87 4.89 1.52
CA LEU A 126 17.54 5.01 2.94
C LEU A 126 18.57 5.88 3.68
N ALA A 127 19.86 5.56 3.56
CA ALA A 127 20.92 6.31 4.25
C ALA A 127 20.96 7.78 3.81
N GLN A 128 20.86 8.06 2.51
CA GLN A 128 20.83 9.42 1.99
C GLN A 128 19.72 10.28 2.62
N ARG A 129 18.53 9.71 2.85
CA ARG A 129 17.40 10.41 3.49
C ARG A 129 17.44 10.42 5.02
N LEU A 130 18.14 9.48 5.65
CA LEU A 130 18.40 9.52 7.09
C LEU A 130 19.35 10.67 7.46
N VAL A 131 20.30 11.03 6.59
CA VAL A 131 21.17 12.21 6.78
C VAL A 131 20.35 13.49 6.96
N ASP A 132 19.25 13.67 6.21
CA ASP A 132 18.37 14.83 6.33
C ASP A 132 17.61 14.88 7.68
N GLU A 133 17.28 13.72 8.27
CA GLU A 133 16.55 13.62 9.55
C GLU A 133 17.48 13.63 10.78
N ILE A 134 18.74 13.18 10.64
CA ILE A 134 19.72 13.04 11.73
C ILE A 134 19.87 14.33 12.58
N PRO A 135 20.03 15.55 12.01
CA PRO A 135 20.15 16.77 12.80
C PRO A 135 18.94 17.05 13.70
N ALA A 136 17.73 16.65 13.28
CA ALA A 136 16.50 16.80 14.05
C ALA A 136 16.26 15.65 15.04
N LEU A 137 16.93 14.51 14.86
CA LEU A 137 16.93 13.39 15.79
C LEU A 137 17.95 13.59 16.90
N ASP A 138 19.13 14.12 16.58
CA ASP A 138 20.17 14.49 17.54
C ASP A 138 19.69 15.57 18.52
N GLN A 139 18.97 16.59 18.02
CA GLN A 139 18.30 17.59 18.86
C GLN A 139 17.24 16.99 19.81
N ALA A 140 16.67 15.83 19.45
CA ALA A 140 15.74 15.09 20.29
C ALA A 140 16.44 14.04 21.18
N ASN A 141 17.78 13.94 21.14
CA ASN A 141 18.59 12.90 21.78
C ASN A 141 18.22 11.46 21.34
N ILE A 142 17.85 11.29 20.06
CA ILE A 142 17.50 10.00 19.45
C ILE A 142 18.65 9.54 18.54
N PRO A 143 19.61 8.73 19.01
CA PRO A 143 20.65 8.18 18.16
C PRO A 143 20.07 7.32 17.02
N VAL A 144 20.77 7.38 15.89
CA VAL A 144 20.56 6.49 14.73
C VAL A 144 21.78 5.58 14.64
N VAL A 145 21.55 4.27 14.61
CA VAL A 145 22.58 3.24 14.42
C VAL A 145 22.27 2.46 13.15
N ALA A 146 23.27 2.26 12.29
CA ALA A 146 23.15 1.52 11.05
C ALA A 146 24.15 0.35 11.02
N VAL A 147 23.64 -0.86 10.83
CA VAL A 147 24.45 -2.05 10.50
C VAL A 147 24.20 -2.37 9.04
N GLY A 148 25.23 -2.61 8.23
CA GLY A 148 25.09 -2.97 6.81
C GLY A 148 25.92 -4.18 6.43
N ILE A 149 25.48 -4.94 5.42
CA ILE A 149 26.19 -6.13 4.98
C ILE A 149 27.32 -5.78 3.99
N GLY A 150 28.52 -6.27 4.30
CA GLY A 150 29.75 -6.08 3.56
C GLY A 150 30.91 -5.74 4.50
N THR A 151 32.07 -5.41 3.95
CA THR A 151 33.30 -5.15 4.72
C THR A 151 33.32 -3.76 5.37
N GLN A 152 34.16 -3.55 6.38
CA GLN A 152 34.41 -2.20 6.94
C GLN A 152 34.79 -1.19 5.85
N LYS A 153 35.59 -1.62 4.86
CA LYS A 153 36.01 -0.77 3.75
C LYS A 153 34.83 -0.39 2.83
N ALA A 154 33.97 -1.35 2.52
CA ALA A 154 32.74 -1.11 1.75
C ALA A 154 31.81 -0.13 2.50
N ALA A 155 31.71 -0.27 3.82
CA ALA A 155 30.95 0.62 4.68
C ALA A 155 31.55 2.05 4.74
N ALA A 156 32.87 2.18 4.80
CA ALA A 156 33.57 3.47 4.77
C ALA A 156 33.39 4.19 3.42
N ASP A 157 33.51 3.47 2.31
CA ASP A 157 33.22 4.03 0.98
C ASP A 157 31.72 4.39 0.82
N PHE A 158 30.81 3.58 1.35
CA PHE A 158 29.38 3.89 1.39
C PHE A 158 29.06 5.15 2.20
N ALA A 159 29.61 5.28 3.42
CA ALA A 159 29.45 6.46 4.26
C ALA A 159 29.91 7.74 3.53
N ARG A 160 31.12 7.70 2.97
CA ARG A 160 31.73 8.77 2.16
C ARG A 160 30.92 9.16 0.92
N ARG A 161 30.14 8.22 0.35
CA ARG A 161 29.36 8.42 -0.89
C ARG A 161 27.90 8.80 -0.66
N THR A 162 27.36 8.48 0.50
CA THR A 162 25.97 8.80 0.92
C THR A 162 25.89 9.97 1.90
N ASN A 163 27.05 10.49 2.35
CA ASN A 163 27.24 11.40 3.47
C ASN A 163 26.70 10.86 4.82
N PHE A 164 26.49 9.54 4.94
CA PHE A 164 26.04 8.93 6.18
C PHE A 164 27.15 8.94 7.24
N PRO A 165 26.89 9.31 8.51
CA PRO A 165 27.94 9.43 9.53
C PRO A 165 28.61 8.08 9.86
N ALA A 166 29.94 8.03 9.77
CA ALA A 166 30.73 6.81 9.95
C ALA A 166 30.80 6.34 11.42
N ASP A 167 30.62 7.24 12.38
CA ASP A 167 30.47 6.97 13.83
C ASP A 167 29.19 6.17 14.16
N ARG A 168 28.24 6.15 13.21
CA ARG A 168 26.93 5.49 13.33
C ARG A 168 26.81 4.23 12.49
N LEU A 169 27.86 3.89 11.74
CA LEU A 169 27.86 2.80 10.77
C LEU A 169 28.73 1.63 11.23
N TYR A 170 28.21 0.43 11.02
CA TYR A 170 28.84 -0.84 11.38
C TYR A 170 28.69 -1.86 10.23
N ALA A 171 29.68 -2.73 10.08
CA ALA A 171 29.76 -3.72 9.02
C ALA A 171 29.52 -5.14 9.57
N ASP A 172 28.55 -5.86 9.01
CA ASP A 172 28.32 -7.31 9.23
C ASP A 172 28.69 -8.05 7.95
N GLU A 173 29.92 -8.57 7.85
CA GLU A 173 30.38 -9.32 6.67
C GLU A 173 29.63 -10.63 6.45
N THR A 174 28.89 -11.12 7.45
CA THR A 174 28.29 -12.46 7.47
C THR A 174 26.77 -12.48 7.28
N GLY A 175 26.09 -11.34 7.50
CA GLY A 175 24.64 -11.28 7.62
C GLY A 175 24.09 -11.99 8.86
N ALA A 176 24.90 -12.19 9.90
CA ALA A 176 24.51 -12.88 11.13
C ALA A 176 23.37 -12.14 11.86
N CYS A 177 23.44 -10.81 11.97
CA CYS A 177 22.38 -10.00 12.58
C CYS A 177 21.03 -10.25 11.90
N TYR A 178 21.04 -10.35 10.56
CA TYR A 178 19.86 -10.48 9.73
C TYR A 178 19.19 -11.84 9.90
N SER A 179 20.01 -12.89 9.95
CA SER A 179 19.57 -14.26 10.20
C SER A 179 18.99 -14.42 11.62
N LYS A 180 19.62 -13.77 12.61
CA LYS A 180 19.24 -13.83 14.02
C LYS A 180 17.96 -13.04 14.34
N LEU A 181 17.76 -11.88 13.69
CA LEU A 181 16.53 -11.07 13.76
C LEU A 181 15.41 -11.59 12.85
N GLY A 182 15.66 -12.59 12.01
CA GLY A 182 14.67 -13.20 11.12
C GLY A 182 14.23 -12.29 9.97
N PHE A 183 15.08 -11.37 9.49
CA PHE A 183 14.80 -10.62 8.27
C PHE A 183 14.81 -11.55 7.04
N ARG A 184 14.10 -11.17 5.98
CA ARG A 184 13.84 -12.07 4.84
C ARG A 184 15.15 -12.45 4.13
N PRO A 185 15.47 -13.75 3.99
CA PRO A 185 16.78 -14.19 3.47
C PRO A 185 16.99 -13.93 1.97
N GLY A 186 15.94 -13.49 1.26
CA GLY A 186 15.95 -13.24 -0.18
C GLY A 186 15.29 -14.36 -1.00
N LEU A 187 15.38 -14.23 -2.32
CA LEU A 187 14.97 -15.26 -3.27
C LEU A 187 15.86 -16.50 -3.12
N ALA A 188 15.25 -17.70 -3.06
CA ALA A 188 15.93 -18.99 -2.98
C ALA A 188 17.06 -19.06 -1.92
N ARG A 189 16.74 -18.63 -0.69
CA ARG A 189 17.59 -18.77 0.52
C ARG A 189 16.80 -19.21 1.78
N GLY A 190 15.52 -19.57 1.64
CA GLY A 190 14.68 -20.09 2.72
C GLY A 190 13.82 -21.29 2.27
N PRO A 191 13.23 -22.05 3.20
CA PRO A 191 12.44 -23.23 2.87
C PRO A 191 11.14 -22.82 2.14
N LYS A 192 11.03 -23.19 0.86
CA LYS A 192 9.95 -22.80 -0.07
C LYS A 192 9.88 -21.28 -0.34
N SER A 193 11.04 -20.67 -0.56
CA SER A 193 11.20 -19.26 -0.92
C SER A 193 10.42 -18.84 -2.18
N PHE A 194 10.43 -19.61 -3.29
CA PHE A 194 9.63 -19.27 -4.48
C PHE A 194 9.38 -20.40 -5.49
N VAL A 195 8.10 -20.67 -5.80
CA VAL A 195 7.64 -21.61 -6.84
C VAL A 195 6.93 -20.88 -7.98
N LEU A 196 7.39 -21.09 -9.22
CA LEU A 196 6.84 -20.49 -10.44
C LEU A 196 6.29 -21.57 -11.38
N GLY A 197 5.06 -22.00 -11.13
CA GLY A 197 4.43 -23.10 -11.87
C GLY A 197 5.04 -24.45 -11.50
N PRO A 198 5.41 -25.33 -12.46
CA PRO A 198 6.01 -26.63 -12.16
C PRO A 198 7.52 -26.56 -11.82
N ILE A 199 8.09 -25.35 -11.73
CA ILE A 199 9.51 -25.11 -11.46
C ILE A 199 9.62 -24.32 -10.16
N SER A 200 10.27 -24.89 -9.16
CA SER A 200 10.78 -24.12 -8.01
C SER A 200 12.11 -23.47 -8.38
N ILE A 201 12.32 -22.21 -8.00
CA ILE A 201 13.67 -21.61 -8.07
C ILE A 201 14.53 -22.17 -6.93
N ASP A 202 13.90 -22.63 -5.85
CA ASP A 202 14.58 -23.25 -4.71
C ASP A 202 15.16 -24.64 -5.06
N ASP A 203 14.67 -25.30 -6.12
CA ASP A 203 15.16 -26.59 -6.62
C ASP A 203 16.33 -26.44 -7.62
N MET A 204 16.82 -25.21 -7.86
CA MET A 204 17.98 -24.94 -8.73
C MET A 204 19.26 -24.71 -7.90
N PRO A 205 20.10 -25.75 -7.67
CA PRO A 205 21.40 -25.56 -7.05
C PRO A 205 22.31 -24.68 -7.92
N ASN A 206 23.23 -23.97 -7.26
CA ASN A 206 24.31 -23.16 -7.86
C ASN A 206 23.88 -21.93 -8.69
N VAL A 207 22.68 -21.37 -8.47
CA VAL A 207 22.34 -20.04 -9.01
C VAL A 207 23.07 -18.95 -8.22
N SER A 208 23.90 -18.15 -8.90
CA SER A 208 24.63 -17.02 -8.29
C SER A 208 23.69 -15.97 -7.71
N GLY A 209 24.08 -15.35 -6.60
CA GLY A 209 23.32 -14.29 -5.94
C GLY A 209 23.12 -13.06 -6.82
N MET A 210 24.05 -12.76 -7.73
CA MET A 210 23.84 -11.75 -8.78
C MET A 210 22.68 -12.14 -9.72
N THR A 211 22.56 -13.41 -10.13
CA THR A 211 21.42 -13.87 -10.93
C THR A 211 20.11 -13.77 -10.13
N LYS A 212 20.13 -14.14 -8.84
CA LYS A 212 18.96 -14.00 -7.95
C LYS A 212 18.56 -12.51 -7.79
N LEU A 213 19.52 -11.61 -7.67
CA LEU A 213 19.30 -10.16 -7.59
C LEU A 213 18.66 -9.60 -8.86
N LEU A 214 19.17 -9.97 -10.05
CA LEU A 214 18.59 -9.57 -11.34
C LEU A 214 17.13 -10.06 -11.49
N VAL A 215 16.82 -11.27 -11.02
CA VAL A 215 15.45 -11.81 -10.99
C VAL A 215 14.55 -11.02 -10.02
N MET A 216 15.07 -10.58 -8.87
CA MET A 216 14.36 -9.70 -7.93
C MET A 216 14.16 -8.27 -8.47
N CYS A 217 15.10 -7.73 -9.25
CA CYS A 217 14.94 -6.47 -9.97
C CYS A 217 13.82 -6.54 -11.02
N ALA A 218 13.62 -7.70 -11.65
CA ALA A 218 12.47 -8.00 -12.51
C ALA A 218 11.14 -8.21 -11.73
N GLY A 219 11.14 -8.06 -10.39
CA GLY A 219 9.97 -8.19 -9.53
C GLY A 219 9.61 -9.62 -9.10
N ILE A 220 10.43 -10.61 -9.45
CA ILE A 220 10.19 -12.03 -9.12
C ILE A 220 10.81 -12.33 -7.76
N GLY A 221 10.03 -12.87 -6.82
CA GLY A 221 10.44 -13.00 -5.41
C GLY A 221 10.56 -11.67 -4.66
N SER A 222 10.26 -10.54 -5.31
CA SER A 222 10.38 -9.19 -4.75
C SER A 222 9.11 -8.37 -5.01
N PRO A 223 8.11 -8.44 -4.11
CA PRO A 223 6.85 -7.73 -4.27
C PRO A 223 7.03 -6.22 -4.41
N TYR A 224 6.23 -5.63 -5.30
CA TYR A 224 6.15 -4.20 -5.60
C TYR A 224 7.35 -3.56 -6.34
N THR A 225 8.50 -4.20 -6.52
CA THR A 225 9.70 -3.60 -7.18
C THR A 225 9.36 -2.83 -8.45
N LEU A 226 8.72 -3.48 -9.43
CA LEU A 226 8.37 -2.87 -10.72
C LEU A 226 7.46 -1.64 -10.58
N ARG A 227 6.56 -1.64 -9.57
CA ARG A 227 5.68 -0.48 -9.30
C ARG A 227 6.50 0.70 -8.81
N GLU A 228 7.45 0.47 -7.91
CA GLU A 228 8.32 1.54 -7.39
C GLU A 228 9.29 2.06 -8.47
N VAL A 229 9.73 1.20 -9.40
CA VAL A 229 10.46 1.61 -10.61
C VAL A 229 9.59 2.51 -11.49
N PHE A 230 8.38 2.07 -11.88
CA PHE A 230 7.47 2.88 -12.71
C PHE A 230 7.07 4.20 -12.03
N ARG A 231 6.87 4.21 -10.70
CA ARG A 231 6.63 5.44 -9.92
C ARG A 231 7.76 6.44 -10.10
N GLY A 232 9.02 5.99 -10.15
CA GLY A 232 10.17 6.87 -10.35
C GLY A 232 10.22 7.58 -11.70
N TYR A 233 9.66 6.96 -12.75
CA TYR A 233 9.56 7.57 -14.08
C TYR A 233 8.31 8.44 -14.23
N LEU A 234 7.14 7.95 -13.80
CA LEU A 234 5.85 8.64 -13.96
C LEU A 234 5.65 9.79 -12.94
N GLY A 235 6.42 9.78 -11.85
CA GLY A 235 6.16 10.62 -10.69
C GLY A 235 5.00 10.09 -9.83
N ASP A 236 4.79 10.74 -8.69
CA ASP A 236 3.70 10.44 -7.76
C ASP A 236 3.09 11.75 -7.24
N LYS A 237 1.87 12.06 -7.69
CA LYS A 237 1.08 13.25 -7.27
C LYS A 237 0.59 13.20 -5.81
N THR A 238 1.18 12.32 -5.01
CA THR A 238 0.85 12.05 -3.60
C THR A 238 2.09 11.87 -2.72
N ALA A 239 3.29 11.69 -3.28
CA ALA A 239 4.55 11.74 -2.54
C ALA A 239 5.15 13.14 -2.60
N ALA A 240 6.01 13.51 -1.64
CA ALA A 240 6.73 14.78 -1.64
C ALA A 240 7.78 14.87 -2.77
N GLN A 241 8.22 16.08 -3.11
CA GLN A 241 9.31 16.30 -4.06
C GLN A 241 10.58 15.57 -3.61
N THR A 242 11.32 15.00 -4.56
CA THR A 242 12.53 14.22 -4.27
C THR A 242 13.74 15.10 -4.02
N PHE A 243 13.83 16.24 -4.71
CA PHE A 243 14.93 17.19 -4.62
C PHE A 243 14.45 18.48 -3.96
N ASN A 244 14.90 18.72 -2.73
CA ASN A 244 14.51 19.86 -1.90
C ASN A 244 15.75 20.69 -1.54
N ASP A 245 15.60 22.01 -1.42
CA ASP A 245 16.72 22.90 -1.10
C ASP A 245 17.41 22.52 0.21
N ASN A 246 18.73 22.35 0.16
CA ASN A 246 19.60 21.91 1.27
C ASN A 246 19.41 20.46 1.74
N SER A 247 18.70 19.61 0.98
CA SER A 247 18.70 18.16 1.23
C SER A 247 19.99 17.50 0.75
N ASN A 248 20.37 16.38 1.37
CA ASN A 248 21.55 15.58 1.02
C ASN A 248 21.53 15.04 -0.41
N VAL A 249 20.34 14.94 -1.02
CA VAL A 249 20.13 14.50 -2.41
C VAL A 249 19.93 15.66 -3.40
N ASP A 250 20.09 16.92 -2.99
CA ASP A 250 19.71 18.09 -3.78
C ASP A 250 20.48 18.22 -5.12
N LEU A 251 19.79 18.73 -6.14
CA LEU A 251 20.34 18.98 -7.48
C LEU A 251 20.26 20.48 -7.81
N SER A 252 21.39 21.08 -8.15
CA SER A 252 21.48 22.50 -8.55
C SER A 252 20.55 22.88 -9.72
N TRP A 253 20.25 21.91 -10.60
CA TRP A 253 19.35 22.07 -11.75
C TRP A 253 17.92 21.57 -11.51
N LYS A 254 17.53 21.26 -10.25
CA LYS A 254 16.17 20.77 -9.90
C LYS A 254 15.04 21.67 -10.40
N ALA A 255 15.33 22.95 -10.63
CA ALA A 255 14.41 23.93 -11.22
C ALA A 255 13.83 23.50 -12.58
N LEU A 256 14.50 22.61 -13.34
CA LEU A 256 13.96 22.06 -14.59
C LEU A 256 12.70 21.21 -14.35
N PHE A 257 12.60 20.49 -13.23
CA PHE A 257 11.40 19.72 -12.87
C PHE A 257 10.20 20.63 -12.56
N ASN A 258 10.40 21.90 -12.19
CA ASN A 258 9.29 22.85 -11.97
C ASN A 258 8.38 23.01 -13.20
N LEU A 259 8.88 22.71 -14.40
CA LEU A 259 8.12 22.78 -15.66
C LEU A 259 6.96 21.76 -15.72
N VAL A 260 7.10 20.61 -15.08
CA VAL A 260 6.06 19.55 -15.05
C VAL A 260 5.17 19.60 -13.80
N GLY A 261 5.53 20.41 -12.80
CA GLY A 261 4.75 20.61 -11.58
C GLY A 261 5.59 21.09 -10.39
N LYS A 262 4.94 21.26 -9.25
CA LYS A 262 5.55 21.53 -7.94
C LYS A 262 4.82 20.75 -6.86
N ASP A 263 5.44 20.64 -5.69
CA ASP A 263 4.81 20.19 -4.44
C ASP A 263 4.34 18.72 -4.44
N TYR A 264 4.85 17.92 -5.38
CA TYR A 264 4.72 16.46 -5.40
C TYR A 264 5.97 15.80 -6.05
N GLN A 265 6.13 14.48 -5.98
CA GLN A 265 7.23 13.76 -6.65
C GLN A 265 7.09 13.83 -8.17
N ARG A 266 7.93 14.62 -8.83
CA ARG A 266 7.75 14.96 -10.25
C ARG A 266 8.23 13.82 -11.16
N PRO A 267 7.67 13.70 -12.39
CA PRO A 267 8.14 12.75 -13.39
C PRO A 267 9.66 12.77 -13.52
N PHE A 268 10.25 11.58 -13.62
CA PHE A 268 11.68 11.31 -13.67
C PHE A 268 12.54 11.68 -12.43
N GLU A 269 12.07 12.43 -11.42
CA GLU A 269 12.92 12.83 -10.29
C GLU A 269 13.59 11.64 -9.58
N LEU A 270 12.76 10.71 -9.11
CA LEU A 270 13.22 9.55 -8.36
C LEU A 270 13.97 8.56 -9.27
N ALA A 271 13.67 8.55 -10.58
CA ALA A 271 14.50 7.84 -11.56
C ALA A 271 15.87 8.51 -11.75
N THR A 272 15.98 9.84 -11.69
CA THR A 272 17.27 10.57 -11.71
C THR A 272 18.10 10.27 -10.47
N LEU A 273 17.51 10.31 -9.26
CA LEU A 273 18.21 9.95 -8.02
C LEU A 273 18.75 8.51 -8.10
N ARG A 274 17.91 7.57 -8.53
CA ARG A 274 18.31 6.16 -8.73
C ARG A 274 19.36 5.99 -9.81
N LEU A 275 19.31 6.75 -10.90
CA LEU A 275 20.31 6.69 -11.97
C LEU A 275 21.67 7.21 -11.48
N ASN A 276 21.70 8.27 -10.68
CA ASN A 276 22.92 8.78 -10.05
C ASN A 276 23.53 7.71 -9.11
N ASN A 277 22.72 7.20 -8.17
CA ASN A 277 23.13 6.13 -7.24
C ASN A 277 23.60 4.87 -8.00
N MET A 278 22.88 4.46 -9.06
CA MET A 278 23.26 3.32 -9.89
C MET A 278 24.57 3.52 -10.63
N THR A 279 24.85 4.74 -11.10
CA THR A 279 26.11 5.05 -11.78
C THR A 279 27.28 4.91 -10.82
N GLU A 280 27.16 5.44 -9.60
CA GLU A 280 28.19 5.30 -8.56
C GLU A 280 28.34 3.86 -8.05
N ILE A 281 27.22 3.15 -7.78
CA ILE A 281 27.23 1.75 -7.34
C ILE A 281 27.92 0.85 -8.37
N LEU A 282 27.53 0.93 -9.65
CA LEU A 282 28.07 0.05 -10.69
C LEU A 282 29.54 0.33 -11.02
N GLN A 283 29.97 1.60 -10.95
CA GLN A 283 31.39 1.96 -11.13
C GLN A 283 32.29 1.48 -9.98
N ASN A 284 31.71 1.17 -8.81
CA ASN A 284 32.44 0.81 -7.59
C ASN A 284 32.00 -0.55 -7.04
N TRP A 285 31.40 -1.40 -7.87
CA TRP A 285 30.73 -2.63 -7.43
C TRP A 285 31.63 -3.56 -6.61
N GLU A 286 32.87 -3.79 -7.06
CA GLU A 286 33.86 -4.63 -6.37
C GLU A 286 34.31 -4.07 -5.00
N ALA A 287 34.10 -2.78 -4.74
CA ALA A 287 34.40 -2.15 -3.46
C ALA A 287 33.19 -2.09 -2.50
N LEU A 288 31.97 -2.26 -3.01
CA LEU A 288 30.71 -2.08 -2.27
C LEU A 288 29.93 -3.38 -2.04
N ALA A 289 30.08 -4.37 -2.90
CA ALA A 289 29.38 -5.64 -2.80
C ALA A 289 29.93 -6.53 -1.66
N PRO A 290 29.10 -7.37 -1.01
CA PRO A 290 29.55 -8.37 -0.06
C PRO A 290 30.37 -9.48 -0.73
N ALA A 291 31.30 -10.08 0.02
CA ALA A 291 32.16 -11.15 -0.48
C ALA A 291 31.42 -12.49 -0.70
N ASP A 292 30.40 -12.80 0.12
CA ASP A 292 29.43 -13.86 -0.21
C ASP A 292 28.36 -13.29 -1.15
N ASP A 293 28.35 -13.79 -2.40
CA ASP A 293 27.41 -13.35 -3.41
C ASP A 293 25.94 -13.65 -3.02
N GLN A 294 25.68 -14.65 -2.18
CA GLN A 294 24.34 -15.00 -1.72
C GLN A 294 23.75 -13.92 -0.80
N LEU A 295 24.57 -13.08 -0.17
CA LEU A 295 24.10 -11.95 0.63
C LEU A 295 23.51 -10.82 -0.21
N LEU A 296 23.77 -10.77 -1.53
CA LEU A 296 23.20 -9.75 -2.43
C LEU A 296 21.66 -9.69 -2.41
N VAL A 297 20.99 -10.81 -2.11
CA VAL A 297 19.52 -10.89 -2.02
C VAL A 297 18.99 -10.84 -0.59
N GLN A 298 19.85 -10.85 0.42
CA GLN A 298 19.44 -10.66 1.82
C GLN A 298 18.66 -9.34 1.93
N ARG A 299 17.50 -9.37 2.58
CA ARG A 299 16.74 -8.15 2.91
C ARG A 299 16.93 -7.80 4.38
N GLY A 300 16.76 -6.53 4.68
CA GLY A 300 16.98 -5.95 6.00
C GLY A 300 15.70 -5.42 6.60
N GLY A 301 15.82 -4.29 7.29
CA GLY A 301 14.70 -3.64 7.91
C GLY A 301 15.08 -2.41 8.71
N SER A 302 14.10 -1.86 9.43
CA SER A 302 14.29 -0.68 10.27
C SER A 302 13.44 -0.77 11.53
N LEU A 303 14.10 -0.61 12.66
CA LEU A 303 13.53 -0.70 14.00
C LEU A 303 13.53 0.68 14.66
N VAL A 304 12.54 0.93 15.50
CA VAL A 304 12.63 1.95 16.55
C VAL A 304 12.55 1.22 17.88
N ILE A 305 13.49 1.53 18.77
CA ILE A 305 13.61 0.92 20.10
C ILE A 305 13.47 1.96 21.20
N ASP A 306 12.98 1.53 22.36
CA ASP A 306 12.61 2.39 23.48
C ASP A 306 12.90 1.63 24.79
N ASP A 307 13.85 2.11 25.59
CA ASP A 307 14.47 1.38 26.71
C ASP A 307 14.92 -0.05 26.33
N GLY A 308 15.50 -0.18 25.12
CA GLY A 308 15.95 -1.44 24.54
C GLY A 308 14.86 -2.34 23.95
N GLU A 309 13.57 -2.09 24.20
CA GLU A 309 12.46 -2.85 23.62
C GLU A 309 12.11 -2.37 22.20
N VAL A 310 11.78 -3.30 21.28
CA VAL A 310 11.39 -2.95 19.90
C VAL A 310 9.93 -2.48 19.85
N ILE A 311 9.72 -1.16 19.81
CA ILE A 311 8.40 -0.50 19.74
C ILE A 311 7.86 -0.34 18.33
N TYR A 312 8.73 -0.35 17.31
CA TYR A 312 8.33 -0.40 15.90
C TYR A 312 9.32 -1.26 15.11
N ARG A 313 8.80 -2.04 14.15
CA ARG A 313 9.59 -2.87 13.23
C ARG A 313 9.02 -2.79 11.81
N HIS A 314 9.93 -2.57 10.85
CA HIS A 314 9.71 -2.70 9.41
C HIS A 314 10.66 -3.76 8.87
N ASP A 315 10.14 -4.71 8.11
CA ASP A 315 10.91 -5.76 7.42
C ASP A 315 10.80 -5.51 5.92
N ASP A 316 11.92 -5.39 5.23
CA ASP A 316 11.92 -4.99 3.83
C ASP A 316 11.25 -6.09 2.98
N PRO A 317 10.10 -5.84 2.34
CA PRO A 317 9.33 -6.88 1.67
C PRO A 317 10.02 -7.39 0.40
N GLY A 318 10.89 -6.56 -0.19
CA GLY A 318 11.59 -6.73 -1.46
C GLY A 318 12.37 -5.44 -1.78
N ILE A 319 13.02 -5.43 -2.95
CA ILE A 319 13.76 -4.29 -3.50
C ILE A 319 12.83 -3.06 -3.68
N LEU A 320 13.33 -1.89 -3.31
CA LEU A 320 12.63 -0.60 -3.16
C LEU A 320 11.50 -0.64 -2.11
N GLY A 321 11.55 -1.60 -1.18
CA GLY A 321 10.58 -1.80 -0.10
C GLY A 321 11.00 -1.23 1.26
N TYR A 322 12.14 -0.53 1.33
CA TYR A 322 12.73 0.01 2.56
C TYR A 322 11.81 0.99 3.30
N ALA A 323 12.11 1.24 4.58
CA ALA A 323 11.31 2.14 5.42
C ALA A 323 11.51 3.61 5.04
N ASP A 324 10.42 4.39 4.99
CA ASP A 324 10.49 5.84 4.78
C ASP A 324 11.18 6.55 5.96
N ALA A 325 12.26 7.27 5.70
CA ALA A 325 13.14 7.86 6.71
C ALA A 325 12.40 8.89 7.60
N SER A 326 11.66 9.82 7.01
CA SER A 326 10.86 10.79 7.76
C SER A 326 9.76 10.15 8.60
N ARG A 327 9.20 9.02 8.15
CA ARG A 327 8.29 8.22 8.97
C ARG A 327 8.99 7.48 10.10
N LEU A 328 10.20 6.94 9.92
CA LEU A 328 11.01 6.39 11.04
C LEU A 328 11.28 7.50 12.07
N ALA A 329 11.73 8.65 11.61
CA ALA A 329 12.05 9.79 12.47
C ALA A 329 10.81 10.31 13.22
N ARG A 330 9.64 10.42 12.57
CA ARG A 330 8.38 10.76 13.24
C ARG A 330 7.95 9.71 14.26
N ILE A 331 8.08 8.41 13.94
CA ILE A 331 7.75 7.33 14.89
C ILE A 331 8.68 7.41 16.11
N ALA A 332 9.97 7.66 15.92
CA ALA A 332 10.88 7.88 17.05
C ALA A 332 10.52 9.14 17.86
N LYS A 333 10.18 10.25 17.19
CA LYS A 333 9.77 11.51 17.85
C LYS A 333 8.37 11.46 18.52
N ALA A 334 7.56 10.40 18.34
CA ALA A 334 6.19 10.32 18.88
C ALA A 334 6.15 9.97 20.39
N PRO A 335 5.43 10.70 21.26
CA PRO A 335 5.45 10.48 22.71
C PRO A 335 4.91 9.10 23.13
N ARG A 336 5.36 8.56 24.28
CA ARG A 336 4.66 7.45 24.95
C ARG A 336 3.24 7.91 25.33
N ALA A 337 2.25 7.03 25.18
CA ALA A 337 0.90 7.29 25.66
C ALA A 337 0.85 7.25 27.20
N SER A 338 -0.19 7.85 27.78
CA SER A 338 -0.38 7.92 29.24
C SER A 338 -0.65 6.57 29.92
N ASP A 339 -0.92 5.51 29.16
CA ASP A 339 -1.00 4.12 29.64
C ASP A 339 0.32 3.34 29.50
N GLY A 340 1.42 4.07 29.24
CA GLY A 340 2.78 3.54 29.07
C GLY A 340 3.05 2.93 27.70
N LYS A 341 2.04 2.73 26.84
CA LYS A 341 2.23 2.08 25.54
C LYS A 341 2.77 3.05 24.50
N PHE A 342 3.54 2.51 23.56
CA PHE A 342 3.88 3.24 22.34
C PHE A 342 2.75 3.19 21.31
N ASP A 343 2.55 4.30 20.59
CA ASP A 343 1.59 4.40 19.48
C ASP A 343 2.31 5.04 18.27
N PRO A 344 2.51 4.33 17.14
CA PRO A 344 3.19 4.88 15.95
C PRO A 344 2.34 5.90 15.16
N LEU A 345 1.12 6.16 15.62
CA LEU A 345 0.22 7.16 15.06
C LEU A 345 0.62 8.58 15.54
N PRO A 346 0.42 9.62 14.72
CA PRO A 346 0.74 11.00 15.12
C PRO A 346 -0.13 11.51 16.29
N SER A 347 0.33 12.58 16.94
CA SER A 347 -0.45 13.28 17.98
C SER A 347 -1.75 13.85 17.40
N ALA A 348 -2.71 14.24 18.26
CA ALA A 348 -3.97 14.83 17.78
C ALA A 348 -3.76 16.14 17.00
N GLU A 349 -2.76 16.93 17.38
CA GLU A 349 -2.43 18.21 16.76
C GLU A 349 -1.72 18.00 15.40
N ASP A 350 -0.71 17.13 15.36
CA ASP A 350 -0.04 16.72 14.11
C ASP A 350 -1.03 16.07 13.14
N ALA A 351 -1.92 15.23 13.66
CA ALA A 351 -2.92 14.53 12.87
C ALA A 351 -3.95 15.49 12.27
N LEU A 352 -4.42 16.47 13.04
CA LEU A 352 -5.32 17.51 12.55
C LEU A 352 -4.64 18.36 11.46
N LYS A 353 -3.40 18.81 11.69
CA LYS A 353 -2.60 19.52 10.69
C LYS A 353 -2.45 18.72 9.39
N VAL A 354 -2.05 17.44 9.49
CA VAL A 354 -1.96 16.55 8.32
C VAL A 354 -3.30 16.37 7.60
N VAL A 355 -4.43 16.35 8.31
CA VAL A 355 -5.76 16.22 7.69
C VAL A 355 -6.22 17.53 7.03
N HIS A 356 -5.83 18.68 7.56
CA HIS A 356 -5.95 19.98 6.87
C HIS A 356 -5.09 20.02 5.61
N ASP A 357 -3.83 19.57 5.68
CA ASP A 357 -2.97 19.41 4.51
C ASP A 357 -3.56 18.41 3.50
N THR A 358 -4.16 17.30 3.96
CA THR A 358 -4.87 16.33 3.11
C THR A 358 -6.09 16.93 2.39
N ALA A 359 -6.70 17.98 2.95
CA ALA A 359 -7.75 18.75 2.30
C ALA A 359 -7.21 19.82 1.35
N GLN A 360 -6.08 20.46 1.67
CA GLN A 360 -5.64 21.69 1.01
C GLN A 360 -4.40 21.54 0.11
N SER A 361 -3.33 20.89 0.59
CA SER A 361 -1.97 20.89 0.02
C SER A 361 -1.48 19.51 -0.48
N ARG A 362 -2.15 18.42 -0.05
CA ARG A 362 -1.84 16.99 -0.26
C ARG A 362 -0.68 16.41 0.56
N ALA A 363 -0.90 16.18 1.84
CA ALA A 363 0.00 15.35 2.66
C ALA A 363 0.20 13.90 2.12
N PRO A 364 1.33 13.23 2.39
CA PRO A 364 1.58 11.86 1.92
C PRO A 364 0.48 10.85 2.33
N PRO A 365 -0.10 10.03 1.43
CA PRO A 365 -1.27 9.18 1.73
C PRO A 365 -1.14 8.30 2.97
N LYS A 366 0.02 7.67 3.19
CA LYS A 366 0.23 6.83 4.37
C LYS A 366 0.18 7.65 5.67
N LEU A 367 0.70 8.88 5.64
CA LEU A 367 0.62 9.82 6.75
C LEU A 367 -0.81 10.33 6.93
N ALA A 368 -1.51 10.71 5.85
CA ALA A 368 -2.92 11.09 5.87
C ALA A 368 -3.81 9.98 6.48
N PHE A 369 -3.61 8.72 6.08
CA PHE A 369 -4.31 7.58 6.66
C PHE A 369 -4.02 7.38 8.14
N GLU A 370 -2.74 7.39 8.53
CA GLU A 370 -2.32 7.25 9.93
C GLU A 370 -2.90 8.38 10.79
N SER A 371 -2.96 9.62 10.30
CA SER A 371 -3.60 10.76 10.96
C SER A 371 -5.13 10.65 11.07
N LEU A 372 -5.82 10.18 10.02
CA LEU A 372 -7.27 9.96 10.10
C LEU A 372 -7.64 8.88 11.12
N VAL A 373 -6.83 7.82 11.21
CA VAL A 373 -6.95 6.78 12.25
C VAL A 373 -6.60 7.34 13.65
N ALA A 374 -5.59 8.20 13.75
CA ALA A 374 -5.22 8.87 15.00
C ALA A 374 -6.37 9.72 15.55
N LEU A 375 -6.93 10.63 14.74
CA LEU A 375 -8.06 11.48 15.13
C LEU A 375 -9.27 10.65 15.56
N GLU A 376 -9.69 9.65 14.78
CA GLU A 376 -10.84 8.81 15.13
C GLU A 376 -10.60 8.03 16.45
N LYS A 377 -9.38 7.54 16.69
CA LYS A 377 -8.97 6.87 17.93
C LYS A 377 -8.97 7.83 19.13
N GLN A 378 -8.29 8.96 19.01
CA GLN A 378 -8.09 9.95 20.07
C GLN A 378 -9.41 10.63 20.45
N ARG A 379 -10.26 10.95 19.47
CA ARG A 379 -11.62 11.48 19.68
C ARG A 379 -12.49 10.53 20.50
N ARG A 380 -12.36 9.23 20.29
CA ARG A 380 -13.05 8.18 21.08
C ARG A 380 -12.52 8.07 22.52
N LEU A 381 -11.23 8.34 22.75
CA LEU A 381 -10.59 8.29 24.07
C LEU A 381 -10.89 9.55 24.89
N ASN A 382 -10.71 10.73 24.27
CA ASN A 382 -10.80 12.04 24.93
C ASN A 382 -12.23 12.56 25.07
N ALA A 383 -13.24 11.76 24.72
CA ALA A 383 -14.68 12.09 24.75
C ALA A 383 -15.08 13.38 24.00
N VAL A 384 -14.24 13.86 23.08
CA VAL A 384 -14.47 15.11 22.33
C VAL A 384 -15.81 15.04 21.59
N PRO A 385 -16.68 16.06 21.68
CA PRO A 385 -18.00 16.09 21.04
C PRO A 385 -17.96 15.64 19.58
N ARG A 386 -19.05 15.01 19.12
CA ARG A 386 -19.21 14.66 17.71
C ARG A 386 -19.74 15.86 16.91
N PRO A 387 -19.43 15.98 15.61
CA PRO A 387 -20.15 16.89 14.73
C PRO A 387 -21.65 16.65 14.88
N THR A 388 -22.41 17.73 14.92
CA THR A 388 -23.84 17.78 14.69
C THR A 388 -24.13 17.70 13.19
N LYS A 389 -25.41 17.67 12.82
CA LYS A 389 -25.82 17.81 11.41
C LYS A 389 -25.46 19.19 10.82
N ASP A 390 -25.31 20.21 11.67
CA ASP A 390 -25.12 21.59 11.25
C ASP A 390 -23.62 21.92 11.07
N ASP A 391 -22.73 21.30 11.85
CA ASP A 391 -21.27 21.39 11.66
C ASP A 391 -20.82 20.85 10.28
N VAL A 392 -21.54 19.85 9.76
CA VAL A 392 -21.30 19.27 8.42
C VAL A 392 -22.04 19.98 7.29
N LYS A 393 -22.80 21.06 7.57
CA LYS A 393 -23.47 21.88 6.53
C LYS A 393 -22.46 22.36 5.48
N GLY A 394 -22.86 22.32 4.21
CA GLY A 394 -22.18 23.05 3.14
C GLY A 394 -21.85 22.21 1.91
N LEU A 395 -20.97 22.75 1.07
CA LEU A 395 -20.51 22.18 -0.19
C LEU A 395 -19.01 21.84 -0.09
N TYR A 396 -18.63 20.61 -0.43
CA TYR A 396 -17.27 20.09 -0.20
C TYR A 396 -16.72 19.30 -1.38
N ARG A 397 -15.41 19.37 -1.64
CA ARG A 397 -14.68 18.59 -2.65
C ARG A 397 -14.04 17.35 -2.01
N LEU A 398 -14.37 16.14 -2.47
CA LEU A 398 -13.64 14.93 -2.05
C LEU A 398 -12.18 15.03 -2.51
N THR A 399 -11.24 15.04 -1.57
CA THR A 399 -9.80 15.10 -1.89
C THR A 399 -9.13 13.76 -1.75
N TYR A 400 -9.46 13.00 -0.70
CA TYR A 400 -8.75 11.78 -0.31
C TYR A 400 -9.72 10.67 0.13
N THR A 401 -9.39 9.41 -0.18
CA THR A 401 -10.16 8.22 0.25
C THR A 401 -9.29 6.98 0.46
N SER A 402 -9.66 6.13 1.43
CA SER A 402 -8.99 4.87 1.74
C SER A 402 -9.90 3.64 1.51
N GLY A 403 -10.20 3.35 0.24
CA GLY A 403 -11.13 2.28 -0.15
C GLY A 403 -10.66 0.84 0.04
N ASN A 404 -11.60 -0.10 -0.14
CA ASN A 404 -11.32 -1.53 -0.32
C ASN A 404 -10.65 -1.80 -1.67
N GLY A 405 -10.08 -3.00 -1.85
CA GLY A 405 -9.14 -3.33 -2.94
C GLY A 405 -9.58 -2.87 -4.33
N LYS A 406 -10.83 -3.07 -4.72
CA LYS A 406 -11.32 -2.73 -6.07
C LYS A 406 -11.44 -1.22 -6.32
N LEU A 407 -11.73 -0.40 -5.31
CA LEU A 407 -11.68 1.06 -5.46
C LEU A 407 -10.24 1.56 -5.58
N LYS A 408 -9.29 0.89 -4.92
CA LYS A 408 -7.86 1.16 -5.12
C LYS A 408 -7.43 0.80 -6.54
N ASP A 409 -7.85 -0.37 -7.04
CA ASP A 409 -7.51 -0.84 -8.39
C ASP A 409 -8.10 0.06 -9.49
N ALA A 410 -9.36 0.52 -9.35
CA ALA A 410 -10.03 1.39 -10.30
C ALA A 410 -9.48 2.85 -10.32
N LEU A 411 -8.77 3.26 -9.28
CA LEU A 411 -8.20 4.61 -9.12
C LEU A 411 -6.66 4.61 -9.05
N SER A 412 -6.01 3.47 -9.33
CA SER A 412 -4.55 3.26 -9.22
C SER A 412 -3.94 3.61 -7.83
N LEU A 413 -4.75 3.58 -6.77
CA LEU A 413 -4.30 3.91 -5.40
C LEU A 413 -3.47 2.77 -4.79
N SER A 414 -2.62 3.08 -3.82
CA SER A 414 -1.70 2.08 -3.29
C SER A 414 -2.41 0.92 -2.57
N ARG A 415 -2.02 -0.31 -2.96
CA ARG A 415 -2.39 -1.54 -2.26
C ARG A 415 -1.66 -1.71 -0.91
N THR A 416 -0.56 -1.01 -0.65
CA THR A 416 0.28 -1.13 0.57
C THR A 416 -0.29 -0.40 1.80
N GLY A 417 -1.63 -0.33 1.93
CA GLY A 417 -2.31 0.58 2.86
C GLY A 417 -2.22 2.05 2.44
N GLY A 418 -2.76 2.95 3.26
CA GLY A 418 -2.58 4.41 3.07
C GLY A 418 -3.56 5.13 2.14
N GLY A 419 -4.45 4.45 1.41
CA GLY A 419 -5.45 5.11 0.56
C GLY A 419 -4.82 5.97 -0.55
N GLY A 420 -5.44 7.11 -0.87
CA GLY A 420 -4.85 8.14 -1.73
C GLY A 420 -5.86 9.16 -2.27
N TYR A 421 -5.39 10.02 -3.17
CA TYR A 421 -6.14 11.19 -3.64
C TYR A 421 -7.11 10.86 -4.77
N PHE A 422 -8.31 11.46 -4.71
CA PHE A 422 -9.34 11.25 -5.71
C PHE A 422 -9.02 12.08 -6.99
N PRO A 423 -8.99 11.48 -8.19
CA PRO A 423 -8.30 12.08 -9.34
C PRO A 423 -9.13 13.09 -10.14
N ILE A 424 -10.45 13.10 -9.96
CA ILE A 424 -11.41 13.95 -10.69
C ILE A 424 -12.23 14.78 -9.70
N PRO A 425 -12.80 15.94 -10.07
CA PRO A 425 -13.66 16.70 -9.18
C PRO A 425 -14.93 15.93 -8.80
N ALA A 426 -14.94 15.31 -7.63
CA ALA A 426 -16.16 14.86 -6.95
C ALA A 426 -16.51 15.86 -5.85
N VAL A 427 -17.78 16.22 -5.77
CA VAL A 427 -18.31 17.24 -4.86
C VAL A 427 -19.56 16.72 -4.16
N GLN A 428 -19.68 17.06 -2.88
CA GLN A 428 -20.70 16.62 -1.95
C GLN A 428 -21.37 17.83 -1.32
N SER A 429 -22.70 17.90 -1.41
CA SER A 429 -23.53 18.90 -0.72
C SER A 429 -24.24 18.22 0.44
N PHE A 430 -24.13 18.78 1.66
CA PHE A 430 -24.85 18.33 2.83
C PHE A 430 -25.80 19.45 3.31
N ASP A 431 -27.11 19.23 3.12
CA ASP A 431 -28.16 20.19 3.47
C ASP A 431 -28.96 19.69 4.69
N PRO A 432 -28.76 20.28 5.89
CA PRO A 432 -29.48 19.94 7.12
C PRO A 432 -30.81 20.71 7.31
N ALA A 433 -31.16 21.59 6.38
CA ALA A 433 -32.45 22.29 6.36
C ALA A 433 -33.50 21.49 5.57
N ASN A 434 -33.11 20.87 4.45
CA ASN A 434 -33.97 20.00 3.64
C ASN A 434 -33.74 18.50 3.89
N GLU A 435 -32.77 18.13 4.74
CA GLU A 435 -32.33 16.73 4.99
C GLU A 435 -31.97 15.97 3.69
N ARG A 436 -31.29 16.65 2.75
CA ARG A 436 -30.89 16.09 1.45
C ARG A 436 -29.39 16.19 1.19
N ILE A 437 -28.90 15.24 0.41
CA ILE A 437 -27.49 15.10 0.01
C ILE A 437 -27.39 15.09 -1.51
N ARG A 438 -26.43 15.83 -2.07
CA ARG A 438 -26.03 15.75 -3.49
C ARG A 438 -24.63 15.18 -3.59
N ASN A 439 -24.45 14.07 -4.31
CA ASN A 439 -23.14 13.54 -4.68
C ASN A 439 -22.92 13.71 -6.19
N GLY A 440 -22.00 14.57 -6.60
CA GLY A 440 -21.70 14.85 -8.01
C GLY A 440 -20.26 14.55 -8.42
N VAL A 441 -20.07 14.27 -9.71
CA VAL A 441 -18.78 14.14 -10.40
C VAL A 441 -18.80 15.05 -11.62
N TYR A 442 -17.79 15.92 -11.74
CA TYR A 442 -17.74 17.02 -12.70
C TYR A 442 -16.51 16.89 -13.59
N LEU A 443 -16.72 16.83 -14.91
CA LEU A 443 -15.74 16.54 -15.95
C LEU A 443 -15.83 17.58 -17.08
N GLY A 444 -15.29 18.77 -16.83
CA GLY A 444 -15.36 19.89 -17.76
C GLY A 444 -16.82 20.34 -17.96
N PRO A 445 -17.37 20.32 -19.19
CA PRO A 445 -18.76 20.70 -19.43
C PRO A 445 -19.78 19.66 -18.94
N LEU A 446 -19.37 18.42 -18.65
CA LEU A 446 -20.27 17.34 -18.23
C LEU A 446 -20.28 17.20 -16.70
N ALA A 447 -21.45 17.09 -16.09
CA ALA A 447 -21.59 16.67 -14.70
C ALA A 447 -22.63 15.56 -14.57
N LEU A 448 -22.34 14.57 -13.72
CA LEU A 448 -23.25 13.51 -13.29
C LEU A 448 -23.44 13.66 -11.79
N PHE A 449 -24.66 13.83 -11.31
CA PHE A 449 -24.96 13.96 -9.89
C PHE A 449 -26.18 13.17 -9.46
N PHE A 450 -26.17 12.76 -8.19
CA PHE A 450 -27.21 11.99 -7.53
C PHE A 450 -27.74 12.82 -6.36
N ASP A 451 -29.06 13.00 -6.29
CA ASP A 451 -29.75 13.67 -5.19
C ASP A 451 -30.57 12.64 -4.39
N GLY A 452 -30.77 12.90 -3.10
CA GLY A 452 -31.73 12.15 -2.30
C GLY A 452 -31.73 12.53 -0.82
N PRO A 453 -32.67 11.97 -0.04
CA PRO A 453 -32.81 12.26 1.37
C PRO A 453 -31.79 11.49 2.21
N TYR A 454 -31.48 12.04 3.38
CA TYR A 454 -30.73 11.36 4.42
C TYR A 454 -31.45 11.44 5.78
N VAL A 455 -31.05 10.56 6.69
CA VAL A 455 -31.47 10.58 8.09
C VAL A 455 -30.22 10.71 8.95
N TRP A 456 -30.19 11.74 9.79
CA TRP A 456 -29.09 11.96 10.72
C TRP A 456 -29.27 11.15 12.02
N ARG A 457 -28.17 10.63 12.56
CA ARG A 457 -28.13 9.78 13.76
C ARG A 457 -27.19 10.36 14.81
N GLU A 458 -27.66 11.33 15.57
CA GLU A 458 -26.89 12.11 16.58
C GLU A 458 -25.93 11.28 17.43
N LYS A 459 -26.41 10.16 18.02
CA LYS A 459 -25.61 9.29 18.90
C LYS A 459 -24.35 8.71 18.23
N LYS A 460 -24.25 8.77 16.91
CA LYS A 460 -23.09 8.34 16.12
C LYS A 460 -22.45 9.45 15.29
N ALA A 461 -23.08 10.62 15.14
CA ALA A 461 -22.81 11.60 14.08
C ALA A 461 -22.73 10.93 12.69
N MET A 462 -23.80 10.23 12.36
CA MET A 462 -23.85 9.35 11.19
C MET A 462 -25.02 9.74 10.28
N LEU A 463 -24.69 10.01 9.02
CA LEU A 463 -25.61 10.36 7.96
C LEU A 463 -25.91 9.08 7.16
N GLU A 464 -27.12 8.54 7.30
CA GLU A 464 -27.62 7.40 6.50
C GLU A 464 -28.40 7.93 5.30
N PHE A 465 -28.06 7.56 4.07
CA PHE A 465 -28.67 8.18 2.88
C PHE A 465 -29.17 7.18 1.83
N THR A 466 -29.97 7.71 0.90
CA THR A 466 -30.39 7.03 -0.32
C THR A 466 -30.44 8.06 -1.44
N PHE A 467 -30.30 7.63 -2.70
CA PHE A 467 -30.59 8.51 -3.83
C PHE A 467 -31.96 8.19 -4.40
N ASP A 468 -32.76 9.24 -4.62
CA ASP A 468 -34.08 9.19 -5.26
C ASP A 468 -34.05 9.80 -6.67
N ARG A 469 -32.91 10.36 -7.08
CA ARG A 469 -32.76 11.04 -8.37
C ARG A 469 -31.32 10.95 -8.87
N VAL A 470 -31.16 10.79 -10.19
CA VAL A 470 -29.90 10.95 -10.92
C VAL A 470 -30.11 11.93 -12.06
N SER A 471 -29.16 12.85 -12.22
CA SER A 471 -29.20 13.92 -13.21
C SER A 471 -27.86 14.05 -13.93
N ILE A 472 -27.94 14.40 -15.21
CA ILE A 472 -26.79 14.73 -16.05
C ILE A 472 -26.97 16.17 -16.51
N ALA A 473 -25.94 16.98 -16.32
CA ALA A 473 -25.84 18.33 -16.85
C ALA A 473 -24.76 18.44 -17.90
N PHE A 474 -25.00 19.29 -18.90
CA PHE A 474 -24.04 19.63 -19.95
C PHE A 474 -23.99 21.15 -20.12
N ASN A 475 -22.77 21.70 -20.12
CA ASN A 475 -22.48 23.12 -20.28
C ASN A 475 -23.27 24.03 -19.32
N GLY A 476 -23.43 23.62 -18.06
CA GLY A 476 -24.12 24.37 -17.01
C GLY A 476 -25.63 24.19 -16.93
N SER A 477 -26.24 23.40 -17.82
CA SER A 477 -27.69 23.11 -17.79
C SER A 477 -27.95 21.63 -17.55
N THR A 478 -28.93 21.28 -16.70
CA THR A 478 -29.43 19.90 -16.60
C THR A 478 -30.06 19.50 -17.94
N VAL A 479 -29.53 18.44 -18.56
CA VAL A 479 -30.03 17.90 -19.85
C VAL A 479 -30.79 16.58 -19.69
N TYR A 480 -30.67 15.94 -18.52
CA TYR A 480 -31.39 14.72 -18.17
C TYR A 480 -31.58 14.63 -16.65
N THR A 481 -32.76 14.19 -16.23
CA THR A 481 -33.08 13.80 -14.85
C THR A 481 -33.93 12.55 -14.90
N LYS A 482 -33.60 11.55 -14.09
CA LYS A 482 -34.45 10.38 -13.80
C LYS A 482 -34.64 10.25 -12.30
N GLU A 483 -35.88 10.04 -11.87
CA GLU A 483 -36.19 9.62 -10.50
C GLU A 483 -36.00 8.09 -10.35
N ILE A 484 -35.46 7.69 -9.20
CA ILE A 484 -35.04 6.33 -8.87
C ILE A 484 -35.98 5.83 -7.78
N ASP A 485 -36.80 4.81 -8.08
CA ASP A 485 -37.60 4.17 -7.04
C ASP A 485 -36.74 3.27 -6.13
N GLY A 486 -37.26 2.94 -4.94
CA GLY A 486 -36.53 2.14 -3.95
C GLY A 486 -36.17 0.72 -4.39
N GLY A 487 -36.87 0.16 -5.40
CA GLY A 487 -36.57 -1.14 -5.99
C GLY A 487 -35.47 -1.07 -7.04
N ASP A 488 -35.46 -0.02 -7.87
CA ASP A 488 -34.36 0.30 -8.79
C ASP A 488 -33.06 0.58 -7.99
N TRP A 489 -33.13 1.30 -6.87
CA TRP A 489 -31.97 1.57 -6.03
C TRP A 489 -31.39 0.30 -5.36
N ASP A 490 -32.24 -0.63 -4.88
CA ASP A 490 -31.78 -1.93 -4.38
C ASP A 490 -31.19 -2.83 -5.50
N ALA A 491 -31.62 -2.65 -6.75
CA ALA A 491 -30.98 -3.29 -7.90
C ALA A 491 -29.58 -2.70 -8.20
N VAL A 492 -29.41 -1.38 -8.09
CA VAL A 492 -28.10 -0.72 -8.20
C VAL A 492 -27.14 -1.19 -7.10
N LYS A 493 -27.59 -1.25 -5.83
CA LYS A 493 -26.80 -1.84 -4.73
C LYS A 493 -26.41 -3.30 -5.00
N SER A 494 -27.33 -4.09 -5.57
CA SER A 494 -27.06 -5.50 -5.90
C SER A 494 -26.00 -5.65 -7.00
N ALA A 495 -25.97 -4.72 -7.97
CA ALA A 495 -24.90 -4.64 -8.96
C ALA A 495 -23.57 -4.19 -8.33
N GLU A 496 -23.59 -3.18 -7.46
CA GLU A 496 -22.39 -2.70 -6.76
C GLU A 496 -21.79 -3.77 -5.83
N GLU A 497 -22.60 -4.45 -5.01
CA GLU A 497 -22.14 -5.50 -4.10
C GLU A 497 -21.61 -6.75 -4.86
N SER A 498 -22.14 -7.08 -6.05
CA SER A 498 -21.64 -8.19 -6.88
C SER A 498 -20.36 -7.83 -7.67
N VAL A 499 -20.26 -6.61 -8.21
CA VAL A 499 -19.00 -6.08 -8.76
C VAL A 499 -17.93 -6.01 -7.65
N SER A 500 -18.32 -5.65 -6.42
CA SER A 500 -17.45 -5.62 -5.24
C SER A 500 -17.03 -7.02 -4.77
N SER A 501 -17.90 -8.02 -4.79
CA SER A 501 -17.54 -9.41 -4.41
C SER A 501 -16.65 -10.09 -5.46
N GLY A 502 -16.95 -9.94 -6.76
CA GLY A 502 -16.19 -10.55 -7.85
C GLY A 502 -16.70 -11.92 -8.31
N GLU A 503 -17.90 -12.32 -7.88
CA GLU A 503 -18.59 -13.49 -8.44
C GLU A 503 -19.13 -13.13 -9.84
N GLY A 504 -18.36 -13.44 -10.89
CA GLY A 504 -18.70 -13.21 -12.30
C GLY A 504 -19.82 -14.12 -12.85
N ALA A 505 -20.83 -14.43 -12.04
CA ALA A 505 -21.96 -15.27 -12.38
C ALA A 505 -23.28 -14.57 -12.02
N ILE A 506 -24.32 -14.79 -12.81
CA ILE A 506 -25.65 -14.18 -12.59
C ILE A 506 -26.32 -14.88 -11.39
N ALA A 507 -26.00 -14.40 -10.18
CA ALA A 507 -26.59 -14.89 -8.95
C ALA A 507 -28.10 -14.56 -8.91
N LYS A 508 -28.92 -15.56 -8.58
CA LYS A 508 -30.37 -15.36 -8.39
C LYS A 508 -30.61 -14.31 -7.31
N ARG A 509 -31.45 -13.30 -7.61
CA ARG A 509 -31.89 -12.22 -6.69
C ARG A 509 -32.16 -12.76 -5.28
N LYS A 510 -31.23 -12.53 -4.35
CA LYS A 510 -31.48 -12.62 -2.91
C LYS A 510 -32.10 -11.28 -2.47
N LYS A 511 -33.10 -11.30 -1.59
CA LYS A 511 -33.63 -10.05 -1.00
C LYS A 511 -32.51 -9.33 -0.25
N ALA A 512 -32.41 -8.01 -0.43
CA ALA A 512 -31.52 -7.18 0.36
C ALA A 512 -31.84 -7.34 1.86
N LYS A 513 -30.82 -7.30 2.72
CA LYS A 513 -31.03 -7.20 4.17
C LYS A 513 -31.56 -5.81 4.49
N VAL A 514 -32.64 -5.74 5.26
CA VAL A 514 -33.14 -4.48 5.84
C VAL A 514 -32.01 -3.88 6.71
N GLY A 515 -31.74 -2.58 6.55
CA GLY A 515 -30.56 -1.91 7.12
C GLY A 515 -29.36 -1.78 6.17
N SER A 516 -29.57 -1.81 4.85
CA SER A 516 -28.53 -1.78 3.80
C SER A 516 -28.11 -0.38 3.31
N GLN A 517 -28.60 0.71 3.91
CA GLN A 517 -28.31 2.07 3.41
C GLN A 517 -26.81 2.41 3.49
N PRO A 518 -26.24 3.11 2.49
CA PRO A 518 -24.92 3.72 2.63
C PRO A 518 -24.95 4.80 3.72
N PHE A 519 -23.82 4.97 4.39
CA PHE A 519 -23.68 5.97 5.45
C PHE A 519 -22.26 6.53 5.55
N PHE A 520 -22.16 7.72 6.13
CA PHE A 520 -20.91 8.33 6.60
C PHE A 520 -21.00 8.60 8.09
N THR A 521 -20.02 8.13 8.87
CA THR A 521 -19.85 8.42 10.30
C THR A 521 -18.77 9.49 10.45
N PHE A 522 -19.16 10.73 10.77
CA PHE A 522 -18.26 11.87 10.81
C PHE A 522 -17.44 11.92 12.11
N PHE A 523 -16.12 12.06 11.97
CA PHE A 523 -15.23 12.25 13.12
C PHE A 523 -14.62 13.66 13.19
N LEU A 524 -14.39 14.32 12.05
CA LEU A 524 -13.97 15.73 11.96
C LEU A 524 -14.98 16.55 11.15
N ALA A 525 -15.23 17.78 11.58
CA ALA A 525 -15.89 18.83 10.83
C ALA A 525 -15.37 20.18 11.34
N ASP A 526 -14.82 21.01 10.45
CA ASP A 526 -14.29 22.34 10.76
C ASP A 526 -14.37 23.30 9.56
N ASP A 527 -13.74 24.48 9.66
CA ASP A 527 -13.69 25.53 8.65
C ASP A 527 -12.98 25.11 7.34
N LYS A 528 -12.20 24.02 7.36
CA LYS A 528 -11.36 23.59 6.22
C LYS A 528 -11.85 22.29 5.61
N CYS A 529 -12.32 21.33 6.42
CA CYS A 529 -12.75 20.03 5.93
C CYS A 529 -13.75 19.30 6.83
N VAL A 530 -14.35 18.25 6.26
CA VAL A 530 -14.99 17.17 7.01
C VAL A 530 -14.24 15.86 6.74
N ALA A 531 -14.20 14.97 7.74
CA ALA A 531 -13.67 13.62 7.60
C ALA A 531 -14.58 12.58 8.25
N ALA A 532 -14.80 11.47 7.54
CA ALA A 532 -15.76 10.45 7.93
C ALA A 532 -15.32 9.03 7.54
N ARG A 533 -15.85 8.03 8.24
CA ARG A 533 -15.75 6.61 7.88
C ARG A 533 -17.04 6.15 7.20
N GLY A 534 -16.93 5.62 5.98
CA GLY A 534 -18.07 5.10 5.22
C GLY A 534 -18.44 3.65 5.55
N ARG A 535 -19.63 3.19 5.14
CA ARG A 535 -20.14 1.81 5.36
C ARG A 535 -19.13 0.71 5.01
N GLY A 536 -18.34 0.87 3.95
CA GLY A 536 -17.32 -0.08 3.52
C GLY A 536 -16.05 -0.16 4.41
N GLY A 537 -16.01 0.59 5.51
CA GLY A 537 -14.86 0.69 6.42
C GLY A 537 -13.80 1.71 6.01
N GLY A 538 -13.87 2.27 4.80
CA GLY A 538 -12.92 3.27 4.31
C GLY A 538 -13.11 4.65 4.95
N LEU A 539 -12.00 5.38 5.11
CA LEU A 539 -11.95 6.78 5.57
C LEU A 539 -11.93 7.71 4.34
N ALA A 540 -12.49 8.91 4.47
CA ALA A 540 -12.46 9.93 3.43
C ALA A 540 -12.35 11.35 4.03
N VAL A 541 -11.79 12.27 3.25
CA VAL A 541 -11.64 13.70 3.57
C VAL A 541 -12.21 14.53 2.44
N TRP A 542 -13.02 15.52 2.80
CA TRP A 542 -13.57 16.49 1.86
C TRP A 542 -13.20 17.90 2.28
N ARG A 543 -12.55 18.67 1.39
CA ARG A 543 -12.24 20.09 1.59
C ARG A 543 -13.51 20.93 1.44
N ARG A 544 -13.74 21.88 2.34
CA ARG A 544 -14.85 22.85 2.26
C ARG A 544 -14.66 23.78 1.04
N ILE A 545 -15.72 23.97 0.27
CA ILE A 545 -15.80 24.92 -0.87
C ILE A 545 -16.67 26.13 -0.48
N SER A 546 -17.81 25.87 0.18
CA SER A 546 -18.80 26.87 0.60
C SER A 546 -19.53 26.38 1.85
N ASP A 547 -19.90 27.29 2.75
CA ASP A 547 -20.76 27.00 3.91
C ASP A 547 -22.23 26.83 3.53
N GLU A 548 -22.65 27.43 2.41
CA GLU A 548 -23.97 27.17 1.85
C GLU A 548 -23.95 25.92 0.95
N PRO A 549 -24.86 24.96 1.17
CA PRO A 549 -25.01 23.78 0.33
C PRO A 549 -25.75 24.13 -0.97
N VAL A 550 -25.39 23.41 -2.04
CA VAL A 550 -26.15 23.37 -3.29
C VAL A 550 -27.49 22.67 -3.07
N SER A 551 -28.57 23.23 -3.62
CA SER A 551 -29.95 22.76 -3.44
C SER A 551 -30.20 21.42 -4.13
N ALA A 552 -30.31 20.35 -3.35
CA ALA A 552 -30.62 19.00 -3.83
C ALA A 552 -32.13 18.77 -4.10
N SER A 553 -32.95 19.83 -4.10
CA SER A 553 -34.43 19.74 -4.14
C SER A 553 -35.02 19.69 -5.55
N SER A 554 -34.57 20.56 -6.47
CA SER A 554 -35.14 20.64 -7.84
C SER A 554 -34.50 19.67 -8.84
N GLY A 555 -33.31 19.14 -8.57
CA GLY A 555 -32.53 18.37 -9.55
C GLY A 555 -31.88 19.23 -10.64
N GLU A 556 -31.94 20.55 -10.50
CA GLU A 556 -31.26 21.49 -11.39
C GLU A 556 -29.76 21.55 -11.09
N TYR A 557 -28.97 21.84 -12.12
CA TYR A 557 -27.55 22.11 -12.00
C TYR A 557 -27.34 23.48 -11.36
N GLU A 558 -26.66 23.49 -10.22
CA GLU A 558 -26.18 24.71 -9.59
C GLU A 558 -24.67 24.84 -9.84
N SER A 559 -24.18 26.06 -10.03
CA SER A 559 -22.80 26.32 -10.43
C SER A 559 -21.81 26.05 -9.29
N VAL A 560 -21.30 24.82 -9.23
CA VAL A 560 -20.26 24.44 -8.27
C VAL A 560 -18.93 25.15 -8.58
N PRO A 561 -18.28 25.79 -7.59
CA PRO A 561 -16.92 26.28 -7.73
C PRO A 561 -15.94 25.10 -7.80
N LEU A 562 -15.43 24.80 -9.00
CA LEU A 562 -14.38 23.81 -9.22
C LEU A 562 -13.04 24.52 -9.29
N ASP A 563 -12.11 24.26 -8.35
CA ASP A 563 -10.74 24.79 -8.47
C ASP A 563 -10.11 24.27 -9.78
N LYS A 564 -9.43 25.16 -10.51
CA LYS A 564 -8.69 24.88 -11.75
C LYS A 564 -7.48 23.97 -11.54
#